data_AF-A0A2P5CR30-F1
#
_entry.id   AF-A0A2P5CR30-F1
#
_cell.length_a   1.000
_cell.length_b   1.000
_cell.length_c   1.000
_cell.angle_alpha   90.00
_cell.angle_beta   90.00
_cell.angle_gamma   90.00
#
_symmetry.space_group_name_H-M   'P 1'
#
loop_
_entity.id
_entity.type
_entity.pdbx_description
1 polymer ?
#
loop_
_entity_poly.entity_id
_entity_poly.type
_entity_poly.pdbx_seq_one_letter_code
_entity_poly.pdbx_strand_id
1 'polypeptide(L)'
;MKSFDELIRELNLRDPPLCNGQFTWSSFRNQPTYCKLDRFLFSAEWEALFPVIRQEIEVRVVSDHCPVLLDSTPTRWGPSPFRFENMCLEHKSFNKDFEC
;
A
#
# COMPACT_ATOMS: atom_id res chain seq x y z
N MET A 1 0.38 -21.79 9.07
CA MET A 1 -0.11 -20.43 9.35
C MET A 1 -1.35 -20.39 10.21
N LYS A 2 -2.29 -21.36 10.17
CA LYS A 2 -3.50 -21.33 11.01
C LYS A 2 -3.25 -21.01 12.50
N SER A 3 -2.25 -21.62 13.12
CA SER A 3 -1.87 -21.32 14.52
C SER A 3 -1.38 -19.88 14.74
N PHE A 4 -0.73 -19.29 13.74
CA PHE A 4 -0.31 -17.88 13.79
C PHE A 4 -1.50 -16.94 13.59
N ASP A 5 -2.41 -17.28 12.68
CA ASP A 5 -3.65 -16.53 12.46
C ASP A 5 -4.57 -16.60 13.70
N GLU A 6 -4.59 -17.73 14.39
CA GLU A 6 -5.25 -17.91 15.68
C GLU A 6 -4.62 -17.01 16.74
N LEU A 7 -3.29 -17.00 16.88
CA LEU A 7 -2.58 -16.12 17.80
C LEU A 7 -2.83 -14.64 17.54
N ILE A 8 -2.87 -14.21 16.27
CA ILE A 8 -3.23 -12.82 15.90
C ILE A 8 -4.64 -12.48 16.40
N ARG A 9 -5.60 -13.41 16.25
CA ARG A 9 -6.98 -13.22 16.70
C ARG A 9 -7.10 -13.23 18.22
N GLU A 10 -6.43 -14.16 18.90
CA GLU A 10 -6.43 -14.28 20.36
C GLU A 10 -5.86 -13.04 21.05
N LEU A 11 -4.79 -12.47 20.49
CA LEU A 11 -4.16 -11.25 20.97
C LEU A 11 -4.84 -9.97 20.45
N ASN A 12 -5.91 -10.10 19.65
CA ASN A 12 -6.64 -9.01 19.02
C ASN A 12 -5.73 -8.01 18.28
N LEU A 13 -4.72 -8.54 17.58
CA LEU A 13 -3.79 -7.74 16.78
C LEU A 13 -4.39 -7.39 15.43
N ARG A 14 -4.06 -6.21 14.93
CA ARG A 14 -4.39 -5.74 13.58
C ARG A 14 -3.31 -6.20 12.60
N ASP A 15 -3.73 -6.76 11.46
CA ASP A 15 -2.89 -7.06 10.30
C ASP A 15 -3.43 -6.26 9.10
N PRO A 16 -2.91 -5.05 8.85
CA PRO A 16 -3.36 -4.25 7.72
C PRO A 16 -2.97 -4.90 6.38
N PRO A 17 -3.72 -4.64 5.30
CA PRO A 17 -3.34 -5.11 3.97
C PRO A 17 -2.02 -4.50 3.53
N LEU A 18 -1.32 -5.19 2.62
CA LEU A 18 -0.14 -4.64 1.95
C LEU A 18 -0.57 -3.76 0.78
N CYS A 19 0.02 -2.57 0.69
CA CYS A 19 -0.04 -1.69 -0.46
C CYS A 19 1.15 -1.94 -1.39
N ASN A 20 1.00 -1.59 -2.67
CA ASN A 20 2.03 -1.69 -3.71
C ASN A 20 2.56 -3.11 -3.99
N GLY A 21 1.93 -4.15 -3.44
CA GLY A 21 2.25 -5.54 -3.72
C GLY A 21 1.48 -6.52 -2.84
N GLN A 22 1.70 -7.82 -3.06
CA GLN A 22 1.02 -8.89 -2.32
C GLN A 22 1.98 -9.81 -1.54
N PHE A 23 3.27 -9.79 -1.88
CA PHE A 23 4.26 -10.72 -1.36
C PHE A 23 5.50 -9.96 -0.90
N THR A 24 6.06 -10.43 0.21
CA THR A 24 7.28 -9.84 0.80
C THR A 24 8.49 -10.72 0.58
N TRP A 25 8.31 -11.93 0.06
CA TRP A 25 9.38 -12.87 -0.22
C TRP A 25 9.17 -13.59 -1.54
N SER A 26 10.27 -13.86 -2.26
CA SER A 26 10.28 -14.69 -3.46
C SER A 26 11.46 -15.65 -3.47
N SER A 27 11.23 -16.90 -3.87
CA SER A 27 12.29 -17.93 -3.90
C SER A 27 13.36 -17.72 -4.97
N PHE A 28 13.19 -16.76 -5.88
CA PHE A 28 14.10 -16.44 -7.00
C PHE A 28 14.46 -17.61 -7.94
N ARG A 29 13.65 -18.67 -7.95
CA ARG A 29 13.83 -19.80 -8.88
C ARG A 29 13.22 -19.47 -10.25
N ASN A 30 13.55 -20.25 -11.28
CA ASN A 30 12.97 -20.12 -12.63
C ASN A 30 11.43 -20.13 -12.63
N GLN A 31 10.84 -20.89 -11.70
CA GLN A 31 9.43 -20.81 -11.33
C GLN A 31 9.35 -20.34 -9.88
N PRO A 32 9.28 -19.02 -9.65
CA PRO A 32 9.37 -18.46 -8.32
C PRO A 32 8.10 -18.75 -7.51
N THR A 33 8.30 -19.09 -6.25
CA THR A 33 7.25 -19.10 -5.23
C THR A 33 7.22 -17.73 -4.58
N TYR A 34 6.02 -17.21 -4.30
CA TYR A 34 5.84 -15.93 -3.64
C TYR A 34 5.05 -16.10 -2.35
N CYS A 35 5.50 -15.47 -1.27
CA CYS A 35 4.89 -15.58 0.05
C CYS A 35 4.84 -14.19 0.75
N LYS A 36 3.81 -13.96 1.57
CA LYS A 36 3.77 -12.87 2.56
C LYS A 36 4.32 -13.37 3.89
N LEU A 37 5.62 -13.23 4.10
CA LEU A 37 6.29 -13.68 5.32
C LEU A 37 6.47 -12.54 6.34
N ASP A 38 6.60 -11.31 5.84
CA ASP A 38 6.88 -10.12 6.64
C ASP A 38 5.61 -9.29 6.75
N ARG A 39 5.29 -8.83 7.97
CA ARG A 39 4.15 -7.95 8.24
C ARG A 39 4.30 -7.24 9.57
N PHE A 40 3.77 -6.03 9.67
CA PHE A 40 3.55 -5.34 10.93
C PHE A 40 2.22 -5.78 11.53
N LEU A 41 2.27 -6.07 12.83
CA LEU A 41 1.10 -6.33 13.66
C LEU A 41 1.10 -5.30 14.80
N PHE A 42 -0.06 -4.75 15.11
CA PHE A 42 -0.19 -3.76 16.19
C PHE A 42 -1.51 -3.91 16.93
N SER A 43 -1.55 -3.40 18.16
CA SER A 43 -2.75 -3.46 18.99
C SER A 43 -3.75 -2.37 18.61
N ALA A 44 -4.99 -2.51 19.10
CA ALA A 44 -6.03 -1.50 18.90
C ALA A 44 -5.67 -0.16 19.57
N GLU A 45 -4.93 -0.17 20.67
CA GLU A 45 -4.46 1.04 21.36
C GLU A 45 -3.45 1.80 20.49
N TRP A 46 -2.57 1.09 19.78
CA TRP A 46 -1.64 1.72 18.85
C TRP A 46 -2.36 2.30 17.62
N GLU A 47 -3.33 1.57 17.07
CA GLU A 47 -4.20 2.05 15.99
C GLU A 47 -4.95 3.33 16.37
N ALA A 48 -5.38 3.47 17.63
CA ALA A 48 -6.03 4.69 18.11
C ALA A 48 -5.08 5.90 18.16
N LEU A 49 -3.78 5.69 18.38
CA LEU A 49 -2.77 6.75 18.37
C LEU A 49 -2.37 7.16 16.94
N PHE A 50 -2.47 6.24 15.99
CA PHE A 50 -2.10 6.44 14.58
C PHE A 50 -3.28 6.07 13.68
N PRO A 51 -4.29 6.94 13.53
CA PRO A 51 -5.54 6.59 12.83
C PRO A 51 -5.37 6.41 11.30
N VAL A 52 -4.26 6.90 10.75
CA VAL A 52 -3.89 6.70 9.35
C VAL A 52 -2.64 5.86 9.34
N ILE A 53 -2.78 4.58 8.97
CA ILE A 53 -1.67 3.63 8.85
C ILE A 53 -1.74 2.98 7.48
N ARG A 54 -0.60 2.94 6.80
CA ARG A 54 -0.39 2.17 5.57
C ARG A 54 0.81 1.27 5.74
N GLN A 55 0.65 0.04 5.29
CA GLN A 55 1.74 -0.91 5.22
C GLN A 55 2.08 -1.11 3.75
N GLU A 56 3.24 -0.64 3.32
CA GLU A 56 3.61 -0.61 1.90
C GLU A 56 4.82 -1.51 1.64
N ILE A 57 4.81 -2.18 0.48
CA ILE A 57 5.99 -2.90 0.00
C ILE A 57 6.90 -1.91 -0.74
N GLU A 58 8.16 -1.90 -0.34
CA GLU A 58 9.21 -1.11 -0.98
C GLU A 58 9.98 -1.89 -2.04
N VAL A 59 10.64 -1.15 -2.93
CA VAL A 59 11.43 -1.74 -4.01
C VAL A 59 12.61 -2.50 -3.42
N ARG A 60 12.68 -3.79 -3.77
CA ARG A 60 13.74 -4.71 -3.40
C ARG A 60 14.93 -4.58 -4.36
N VAL A 61 16.15 -4.48 -3.82
CA VAL A 61 17.39 -4.35 -4.62
C VAL A 61 18.12 -5.68 -4.76
N VAL A 62 18.53 -6.32 -3.66
CA VAL A 62 19.38 -7.54 -3.68
C VAL A 62 18.89 -8.71 -2.82
N SER A 63 17.95 -8.47 -1.90
CA SER A 63 17.44 -9.50 -0.99
C SER A 63 16.40 -10.38 -1.69
N ASP A 64 16.09 -11.56 -1.14
CA ASP A 64 14.89 -12.34 -1.45
C ASP A 64 13.64 -11.83 -0.75
N HIS A 65 13.81 -10.94 0.23
CA HIS A 65 12.74 -10.17 0.86
C HIS A 65 12.59 -8.76 0.27
N CYS A 66 11.35 -8.31 0.09
CA CYS A 66 11.01 -6.91 -0.12
C CYS A 66 10.87 -6.22 1.24
N PRO A 67 11.49 -5.04 1.45
CA PRO A 67 11.25 -4.28 2.67
C PRO A 67 9.78 -3.89 2.79
N VAL A 68 9.29 -3.86 4.02
CA VAL A 68 7.92 -3.40 4.34
C VAL A 68 8.05 -2.12 5.15
N LEU A 69 7.39 -1.07 4.68
CA LEU A 69 7.31 0.23 5.35
C LEU A 69 5.96 0.33 6.08
N LEU A 70 5.98 0.78 7.33
CA LEU A 70 4.79 1.21 8.05
C LEU A 70 4.76 2.74 8.06
N ASP A 71 3.87 3.32 7.27
CA ASP A 71 3.67 4.76 7.19
C ASP A 71 2.46 5.17 8.03
N SER A 72 2.71 5.94 9.09
CA SER A 72 1.68 6.57 9.92
C SER A 72 1.65 8.09 9.77
N THR A 73 2.28 8.63 8.73
CA THR A 73 2.31 10.06 8.50
C THR A 73 0.89 10.58 8.22
N PRO A 74 0.45 11.63 8.93
CA PRO A 74 -0.83 12.26 8.63
C PRO A 74 -0.84 12.74 7.18
N THR A 75 -1.98 12.61 6.49
CA THR A 75 -2.14 13.13 5.14
C THR A 75 -1.80 14.62 5.11
N ARG A 76 -0.60 14.97 4.62
CA ARG A 76 -0.07 16.36 4.66
C ARG A 76 -0.67 17.25 3.58
N TRP A 77 -1.32 16.66 2.60
CA TRP A 77 -1.77 17.33 1.40
C TRP A 77 -3.29 17.42 1.46
N GLY A 78 -3.83 18.63 1.35
CA GLY A 78 -5.25 18.85 1.11
C GLY A 78 -5.71 18.17 -0.20
N PRO A 79 -6.94 18.43 -0.66
CA PRO A 79 -7.41 17.85 -1.92
C PRO A 79 -6.37 18.02 -3.02
N SER A 80 -6.06 16.94 -3.76
CA SER A 80 -5.11 17.01 -4.87
C SER A 80 -5.53 18.17 -5.77
N PRO A 81 -4.61 19.08 -6.13
CA PRO A 81 -4.95 20.14 -7.07
C PRO A 81 -5.45 19.50 -8.36
N PHE A 82 -6.48 20.10 -8.96
CA PHE A 82 -6.92 19.75 -10.30
C PHE A 82 -5.72 19.94 -11.25
N ARG A 83 -5.31 18.84 -11.89
CA ARG A 83 -4.23 18.81 -12.88
C ARG A 83 -4.82 18.29 -14.17
N PHE A 84 -4.59 19.00 -15.26
CA PHE A 84 -4.94 18.57 -16.60
C PHE A 84 -3.78 18.91 -17.55
N GLU A 85 -3.60 18.11 -18.58
CA GLU A 85 -2.56 18.36 -19.58
C GLU A 85 -2.96 19.55 -20.47
N ASN A 86 -2.10 20.57 -20.57
CA ASN A 86 -2.40 21.76 -21.39
C ASN A 86 -2.66 21.41 -22.86
N MET A 87 -2.04 20.33 -23.37
CA MET A 87 -2.29 19.81 -24.72
C MET A 87 -3.76 19.44 -24.96
N CYS A 88 -4.52 19.09 -23.91
CA CYS A 88 -5.95 18.82 -24.05
C CYS A 88 -6.72 20.04 -24.56
N LEU A 89 -6.25 21.28 -24.30
CA LEU A 89 -6.84 22.51 -24.85
C LEU A 89 -6.67 22.63 -26.36
N GLU A 90 -5.64 22.00 -26.92
CA GLU A 90 -5.34 22.01 -28.35
C GLU A 90 -6.14 20.95 -29.12
N HIS A 91 -6.82 20.04 -28.42
CA HIS A 91 -7.61 19.01 -29.08
C HIS A 91 -8.80 19.64 -29.82
N LYS A 92 -8.95 19.32 -31.11
CA LYS A 92 -9.93 19.95 -32.02
C LYS A 92 -11.38 19.88 -31.55
N SER A 93 -11.70 18.91 -30.70
CA SER A 93 -13.04 18.72 -30.14
C SER A 93 -13.21 19.28 -28.73
N PHE A 94 -12.16 19.84 -28.12
CA PHE A 94 -12.20 20.27 -26.72
C PHE A 94 -13.38 21.22 -26.44
N ASN A 95 -13.58 22.25 -27.26
CA ASN A 95 -14.65 23.22 -27.05
C ASN A 95 -16.06 22.67 -27.32
N LYS A 96 -16.21 21.57 -28.05
CA LYS A 96 -17.53 21.03 -28.41
C LYS A 96 -18.29 20.49 -27.21
N ASP A 97 -17.56 20.07 -26.18
CA ASP A 97 -18.14 19.48 -24.97
C ASP A 97 -18.47 20.54 -23.90
N PHE A 98 -18.12 21.82 -24.13
CA PHE A 98 -18.34 22.94 -23.20
C PHE A 98 -19.25 24.05 -23.75
N GLU A 99 -19.72 23.93 -24.99
CA GLU A 99 -20.74 24.82 -25.55
C GLU A 99 -22.13 24.33 -25.09
N CYS A 100 -22.79 25.12 -24.23
CA CYS A 100 -24.19 24.91 -23.83
C CYS A 100 -25.18 25.25 -24.94
#